data_AF-A0A378J8X6-F1
#
_entry.id   AF-A0A378J8X6-F1
#
_cell.length_a   1.000
_cell.length_b   1.000
_cell.length_c   1.000
_cell.angle_alpha   90.00
_cell.angle_beta   90.00
_cell.angle_gamma   90.00
#
_symmetry.space_group_name_H-M   'P 1'
#
loop_
_entity.id
_entity.type
_entity.pdbx_description
1 polymer ?
#
loop_
_entity_poly.entity_id
_entity_poly.type
_entity_poly.pdbx_seq_one_letter_code
_entity_poly.pdbx_strand_id
1 'polypeptide(L)'
;MQKITLSALALFSSVIYAEQLTTFADIADAVSQGKKITLVMNLQECISPKMPSNSIIGSVRPNAFLVINNSRITASDRHFTLDNPTAMGNPTFEYIKYNINSDGSVSIKNTVMNATNYQQIASYQVDCELNKGFKAFD
;
A
#
# COMPACT_ATOMS: atom_id res chain seq x y z
N MET A 1 -17.49 -40.81 46.74
CA MET A 1 -18.28 -40.39 45.55
C MET A 1 -17.66 -39.11 45.01
N GLN A 2 -16.93 -39.22 43.89
CA GLN A 2 -16.05 -38.20 43.36
C GLN A 2 -16.84 -37.32 42.38
N LYS A 3 -17.00 -36.03 42.69
CA LYS A 3 -17.71 -35.08 41.83
C LYS A 3 -16.76 -34.58 40.75
N ILE A 4 -16.97 -35.01 39.51
CA ILE A 4 -16.23 -34.52 38.34
C ILE A 4 -16.91 -33.23 37.90
N THR A 5 -16.31 -32.09 38.21
CA THR A 5 -16.68 -30.78 37.65
C THR A 5 -16.08 -30.64 36.26
N LEU A 6 -16.94 -30.65 35.24
CA LEU A 6 -16.58 -30.41 33.85
C LEU A 6 -16.37 -28.90 33.64
N SER A 7 -15.12 -28.44 33.54
CA SER A 7 -14.81 -27.06 33.14
C SER A 7 -14.90 -26.93 31.62
N ALA A 8 -15.89 -26.19 31.14
CA ALA A 8 -16.02 -25.81 29.73
C ALA A 8 -14.96 -24.75 29.38
N LEU A 9 -14.01 -25.12 28.53
CA LEU A 9 -12.99 -24.21 28.01
C LEU A 9 -13.57 -23.42 26.83
N ALA A 10 -14.06 -22.20 27.08
CA ALA A 10 -14.49 -21.30 26.02
C ALA A 10 -13.25 -20.71 25.31
N LEU A 11 -12.97 -21.20 24.10
CA LEU A 11 -11.96 -20.62 23.21
C LEU A 11 -12.51 -19.30 22.65
N PHE A 12 -12.12 -18.18 23.27
CA PHE A 12 -12.32 -16.86 22.69
C PHE A 12 -11.46 -16.76 21.43
N SER A 13 -12.09 -16.95 20.27
CA SER A 13 -11.46 -16.72 18.98
C SER A 13 -11.39 -15.20 18.77
N SER A 14 -10.23 -14.61 19.00
CA SER A 14 -9.99 -13.21 18.67
C SER A 14 -10.02 -13.06 17.16
N VAL A 15 -11.06 -12.41 16.62
CA VAL A 15 -11.04 -11.90 15.24
C VAL A 15 -10.03 -10.75 15.21
N ILE A 16 -8.82 -11.03 14.72
CA ILE A 16 -7.81 -10.00 14.45
C ILE A 16 -8.19 -9.36 13.12
N TYR A 17 -8.85 -8.20 13.19
CA TYR A 17 -9.00 -7.33 12.03
C TYR A 17 -7.72 -6.52 11.85
N ALA A 18 -7.34 -6.30 10.60
CA ALA A 18 -6.23 -5.40 10.29
C ALA A 18 -6.59 -3.98 10.75
N GLU A 19 -5.75 -3.40 11.61
CA GLU A 19 -5.98 -2.07 12.16
C GLU A 19 -5.46 -1.01 11.20
N GLN A 20 -6.12 0.14 11.12
CA GLN A 20 -5.61 1.25 10.33
C GLN A 20 -4.45 1.93 11.07
N LEU A 21 -3.32 2.09 10.37
CA LEU A 21 -2.15 2.83 10.85
C LEU A 21 -2.32 4.29 10.48
N THR A 22 -2.59 5.13 11.48
CA THR A 22 -3.07 6.50 11.26
C THR A 22 -1.96 7.55 11.26
N THR A 23 -0.79 7.22 11.82
CA THR A 23 0.35 8.14 11.84
C THR A 23 1.56 7.56 11.12
N PHE A 24 2.50 8.42 10.74
CA PHE A 24 3.80 7.97 10.24
C PHE A 24 4.50 7.05 11.25
N ALA A 25 4.42 7.37 12.54
CA ALA A 25 5.02 6.59 13.60
C ALA A 25 4.41 5.18 13.68
N ASP A 26 3.08 5.06 13.57
CA ASP A 26 2.39 3.75 13.56
C ASP A 26 2.91 2.86 12.42
N ILE A 27 3.09 3.44 11.23
CA ILE A 27 3.62 2.71 10.06
C ILE A 27 5.09 2.34 10.28
N ALA A 28 5.92 3.26 10.77
CA ALA A 28 7.33 2.99 11.05
C ALA A 28 7.48 1.87 12.10
N ASP A 29 6.67 1.91 13.15
CA ASP A 29 6.65 0.92 14.21
C ASP A 29 6.20 -0.44 13.69
N ALA A 30 5.14 -0.48 12.86
CA ALA A 30 4.69 -1.72 12.21
C ALA A 30 5.79 -2.33 11.32
N VAL A 31 6.52 -1.52 10.55
CA VAL A 31 7.68 -1.99 9.78
C VAL A 31 8.76 -2.57 10.69
N SER A 32 9.10 -1.87 11.79
CA SER A 32 10.13 -2.32 12.73
C SER A 32 9.77 -3.63 13.44
N GLN A 33 8.48 -3.89 13.63
CA GLN A 33 7.94 -5.11 14.21
C GLN A 33 7.80 -6.26 13.19
N GLY A 34 8.18 -6.04 11.92
CA GLY A 34 8.05 -7.04 10.86
C GLY A 34 6.60 -7.32 10.48
N LYS A 35 5.67 -6.41 10.79
CA LYS A 35 4.27 -6.55 10.40
C LYS A 35 4.11 -6.38 8.90
N LYS A 36 3.07 -7.00 8.36
CA LYS A 36 2.81 -7.03 6.93
C LYS A 36 1.79 -5.96 6.55
N ILE A 37 2.27 -4.82 6.09
CA ILE A 37 1.45 -3.63 5.84
C ILE A 37 0.79 -3.66 4.44
N THR A 38 -0.50 -3.36 4.39
CA THR A 38 -1.28 -3.12 3.18
C THR A 38 -1.46 -1.62 2.97
N LEU A 39 -1.20 -1.14 1.76
CA LEU A 39 -1.40 0.23 1.34
C LEU A 39 -2.68 0.30 0.49
N VAL A 40 -3.54 1.27 0.77
CA VAL A 40 -4.77 1.52 0.03
C VAL A 40 -4.76 2.97 -0.43
N MET A 41 -4.97 3.19 -1.72
CA MET A 41 -5.04 4.52 -2.32
C MET A 41 -6.41 4.73 -2.94
N ASN A 42 -7.05 5.86 -2.64
CA ASN A 42 -8.21 6.36 -3.37
C ASN A 42 -7.73 7.53 -4.23
N LEU A 43 -7.56 7.32 -5.53
CA LEU A 43 -6.93 8.33 -6.39
C LEU A 43 -7.75 9.63 -6.42
N GLN A 44 -9.07 9.56 -6.33
CA GLN A 44 -9.97 10.72 -6.41
C GLN A 44 -9.82 11.68 -5.22
N GLU A 45 -9.24 11.21 -4.13
CA GLU A 45 -8.91 12.02 -2.95
C GLU A 45 -7.46 12.52 -2.97
N CYS A 46 -6.74 12.33 -4.08
CA CYS A 46 -5.38 12.78 -4.28
C CYS A 46 -5.28 13.87 -5.36
N ILE A 47 -4.10 14.48 -5.46
CA ILE A 47 -3.79 15.57 -6.38
C ILE A 47 -2.89 15.04 -7.50
N SER A 48 -3.29 15.24 -8.76
CA SER A 48 -2.45 14.96 -9.93
C SER A 48 -2.79 15.92 -11.08
N PRO A 49 -1.81 16.32 -11.91
CA PRO A 49 -2.07 17.15 -13.09
C PRO A 49 -3.02 16.49 -14.10
N LYS A 50 -3.06 15.15 -14.13
CA LYS A 50 -3.91 14.36 -15.03
C LYS A 50 -4.55 13.21 -14.26
N MET A 51 -5.66 13.52 -13.61
CA MET A 51 -6.48 12.52 -12.94
C MET A 51 -7.18 11.61 -13.95
N PRO A 52 -7.22 10.28 -13.72
CA PRO A 52 -8.11 9.40 -14.47
C PRO A 52 -9.56 9.85 -14.32
N SER A 53 -10.36 9.72 -15.39
CA SER A 53 -11.79 10.06 -15.36
C SER A 53 -12.62 9.11 -14.50
N ASN A 54 -12.13 7.88 -14.29
CA ASN A 54 -12.81 6.84 -13.54
C ASN A 54 -12.38 6.86 -12.07
N SER A 55 -13.29 6.47 -11.18
CA SER A 55 -12.98 6.23 -9.77
C SER A 55 -12.06 5.02 -9.62
N ILE A 56 -10.93 5.15 -8.93
CA ILE A 56 -9.92 4.09 -8.78
C ILE A 56 -9.50 4.00 -7.30
N ILE A 57 -9.81 2.86 -6.70
CA ILE A 57 -9.24 2.43 -5.41
C ILE A 57 -8.24 1.32 -5.71
N GLY A 58 -6.97 1.58 -5.43
CA GLY A 58 -5.89 0.60 -5.55
C GLY A 58 -5.50 0.06 -4.17
N SER A 59 -5.17 -1.23 -4.10
CA SER A 59 -4.59 -1.82 -2.89
C SER A 59 -3.39 -2.67 -3.25
N VAL A 60 -2.33 -2.55 -2.45
CA VAL A 60 -1.11 -3.34 -2.61
C VAL A 60 -0.54 -3.70 -1.25
N ARG A 61 0.12 -4.84 -1.16
CA ARG A 61 0.87 -5.27 0.02
C ARG A 61 2.33 -5.44 -0.36
N PRO A 62 3.14 -4.37 -0.37
CA PRO A 62 4.56 -4.48 -0.69
C PRO A 62 5.22 -5.50 0.24
N ASN A 63 6.08 -6.34 -0.32
CA ASN A 63 6.83 -7.32 0.47
C ASN A 63 7.99 -6.70 1.24
N ALA A 64 8.34 -5.44 0.95
CA ALA A 64 9.47 -4.74 1.55
C ALA A 64 9.16 -3.26 1.76
N PHE A 65 9.61 -2.76 2.92
CA PHE A 65 9.56 -1.36 3.32
C PHE A 65 10.93 -0.94 3.85
N LEU A 66 11.26 0.33 3.72
CA LEU A 66 12.40 0.96 4.38
C LEU A 66 11.92 2.16 5.18
N VAL A 67 12.36 2.28 6.44
CA VAL A 67 12.27 3.51 7.23
C VAL A 67 13.62 4.23 7.12
N ILE A 68 13.62 5.46 6.63
CA ILE A 68 14.81 6.26 6.37
C ILE A 68 14.79 7.47 7.29
N ASN A 69 15.78 7.58 8.17
CA ASN A 69 16.02 8.72 9.08
C ASN A 69 14.79 9.15 9.92
N ASN A 70 13.86 8.24 10.20
CA ASN A 70 12.57 8.53 10.84
C ASN A 70 11.77 9.69 10.21
N SER A 71 12.04 10.01 8.94
CA SER A 71 11.38 11.10 8.22
C SER A 71 10.71 10.64 6.93
N ARG A 72 11.05 9.45 6.45
CA ARG A 72 10.47 8.87 5.24
C ARG A 72 10.34 7.36 5.33
N ILE A 73 9.18 6.84 4.97
CA ILE A 73 8.95 5.42 4.71
C ILE A 73 8.83 5.24 3.20
N THR A 74 9.47 4.22 2.66
CA THR A 74 9.39 3.94 1.23
C THR A 74 9.18 2.47 0.95
N ALA A 75 8.35 2.21 -0.06
CA ALA A 75 8.05 0.88 -0.58
C ALA A 75 7.91 0.96 -2.10
N SER A 76 7.86 -0.19 -2.75
CA SER A 76 7.53 -0.27 -4.17
C SER A 76 6.81 -1.54 -4.50
N ASP A 77 6.06 -1.50 -5.60
CA ASP A 77 5.49 -2.68 -6.24
C ASP A 77 5.85 -2.69 -7.72
N ARG A 78 5.93 -3.90 -8.29
CA ARG A 78 6.10 -4.09 -9.73
C ARG A 78 4.93 -4.91 -10.24
N HIS A 79 3.94 -4.21 -10.79
CA HIS A 79 2.72 -4.80 -11.31
C HIS A 79 2.89 -5.12 -12.80
N PHE A 80 2.77 -6.39 -13.18
CA PHE A 80 2.68 -6.77 -14.60
C PHE A 80 1.25 -6.59 -15.10
N THR A 81 1.08 -6.04 -16.30
CA THR A 81 -0.24 -5.86 -16.90
C THR A 81 -0.20 -5.87 -18.43
N LEU A 82 -1.34 -6.18 -19.04
CA LEU A 82 -1.63 -5.95 -20.47
C LEU A 82 -2.63 -4.79 -20.67
N ASP A 83 -3.12 -4.21 -19.57
CA ASP A 83 -4.26 -3.29 -19.55
C ASP A 83 -3.85 -1.83 -19.31
N ASN A 84 -2.54 -1.53 -19.29
CA ASN A 84 -2.13 -0.14 -19.17
C ASN A 84 -2.65 0.68 -20.37
N PRO A 85 -3.39 1.78 -20.16
CA PRO A 85 -3.99 2.54 -21.26
C PRO A 85 -2.99 3.09 -22.29
N THR A 86 -1.74 3.30 -21.89
CA THR A 86 -0.68 3.82 -22.79
C THR A 86 -0.04 2.73 -23.67
N ALA A 87 -0.30 1.45 -23.37
CA ALA A 87 0.31 0.31 -24.06
C ALA A 87 -0.64 -0.91 -24.10
N MET A 88 -1.93 -0.68 -24.34
CA MET A 88 -2.97 -1.72 -24.28
C MET A 88 -2.63 -2.93 -25.17
N GLY A 89 -2.76 -4.13 -24.60
CA GLY A 89 -2.42 -5.40 -25.24
C GLY A 89 -0.92 -5.75 -25.23
N ASN A 90 -0.03 -4.83 -24.86
CA ASN A 90 1.41 -5.08 -24.82
C ASN A 90 1.88 -5.44 -23.40
N PRO A 91 2.74 -6.47 -23.23
CA PRO A 91 3.37 -6.80 -21.95
C PRO A 91 4.09 -5.60 -21.32
N THR A 92 3.60 -5.17 -20.15
CA THR A 92 4.04 -3.93 -19.50
C THR A 92 4.26 -4.16 -18.01
N PHE A 93 5.29 -3.52 -17.44
CA PHE A 93 5.43 -3.35 -16.00
C PHE A 93 5.04 -1.94 -15.59
N GLU A 94 4.18 -1.84 -14.59
CA GLU A 94 3.97 -0.64 -13.79
C GLU A 94 4.82 -0.74 -12.53
N TYR A 95 5.91 0.02 -12.49
CA TYR A 95 6.73 0.14 -11.29
C TYR A 95 6.23 1.32 -10.45
N ILE A 96 5.62 1.00 -9.33
CA ILE A 96 4.96 1.97 -8.46
C ILE A 96 5.83 2.19 -7.22
N LYS A 97 6.25 3.44 -7.01
CA LYS A 97 7.06 3.86 -5.88
C LYS A 97 6.21 4.67 -4.92
N TYR A 98 6.20 4.26 -3.66
CA TYR A 98 5.53 4.97 -2.56
C TYR A 98 6.59 5.66 -1.69
N ASN A 99 6.37 6.93 -1.38
CA ASN A 99 7.10 7.68 -0.36
C ASN A 99 6.08 8.31 0.59
N ILE A 100 6.15 7.94 1.86
CA ILE A 100 5.34 8.49 2.95
C ILE A 100 6.28 9.31 3.80
N ASN A 101 6.03 10.60 3.96
CA ASN A 101 6.85 11.49 4.77
C ASN A 101 6.29 11.63 6.19
N SER A 102 7.13 12.06 7.13
CA SER A 102 6.73 12.19 8.55
C SER A 102 5.64 13.24 8.80
N ASP A 103 5.41 14.16 7.87
CA ASP A 103 4.32 15.14 7.91
C ASP A 103 2.98 14.58 7.39
N GLY A 104 2.94 13.31 6.95
CA GLY A 104 1.74 12.67 6.41
C GLY A 104 1.53 12.90 4.92
N SER A 105 2.40 13.66 4.24
CA SER A 105 2.38 13.74 2.78
C SER A 105 2.86 12.43 2.15
N VAL A 106 2.19 12.02 1.06
CA VAL A 106 2.49 10.78 0.35
C VAL A 106 2.66 11.07 -1.13
N SER A 107 3.78 10.65 -1.71
CA SER A 107 3.99 10.71 -3.15
C SER A 107 4.00 9.30 -3.74
N ILE A 108 3.21 9.12 -4.79
CA ILE A 108 3.05 7.85 -5.52
C ILE A 108 3.47 8.10 -6.96
N LYS A 109 4.60 7.51 -7.35
CA LYS A 109 5.11 7.60 -8.73
C LYS A 109 5.01 6.26 -9.41
N ASN A 110 4.29 6.20 -10.52
CA ASN A 110 4.25 5.03 -11.39
C ASN A 110 5.11 5.30 -12.63
N THR A 111 5.92 4.31 -12.97
CA THR A 111 6.74 4.30 -14.18
C THR A 111 6.34 3.07 -15.00
N VAL A 112 5.78 3.33 -16.18
CA VAL A 112 5.32 2.31 -17.11
C VAL A 112 6.49 1.93 -18.01
N MET A 113 6.81 0.65 -18.07
CA MET A 113 7.94 0.12 -18.82
C MET A 113 7.49 -1.05 -19.69
N ASN A 114 8.04 -1.16 -20.89
CA ASN A 114 7.89 -2.36 -21.69
C ASN A 114 8.51 -3.56 -20.95
N ALA A 115 7.77 -4.67 -20.83
CA ALA A 115 8.22 -5.81 -20.01
C ALA A 115 9.36 -6.62 -20.66
N THR A 116 9.57 -6.49 -21.97
CA THR A 116 10.60 -7.21 -22.72
C THR A 116 11.96 -6.52 -22.64
N ASN A 117 11.98 -5.19 -22.77
CA ASN A 117 13.23 -4.42 -22.89
C ASN A 117 13.43 -3.36 -21.79
N TYR A 118 12.48 -3.23 -20.86
CA TYR A 118 12.49 -2.26 -19.74
C TYR A 118 12.55 -0.79 -20.16
N GLN A 119 12.32 -0.48 -21.44
CA GLN A 119 12.23 0.90 -21.90
C GLN A 119 11.03 1.57 -21.24
N GLN A 120 11.26 2.75 -20.65
CA GLN A 120 10.19 3.57 -20.10
C GLN A 120 9.27 4.06 -21.24
N ILE A 121 7.98 3.80 -21.07
CA ILE A 121 6.90 4.22 -21.98
C ILE A 121 6.29 5.53 -21.47
N ALA A 122 5.99 5.60 -20.17
CA ALA A 122 5.34 6.74 -19.54
C ALA A 122 5.69 6.83 -18.05
N SER A 123 5.43 7.98 -17.44
CA SER A 123 5.45 8.14 -15.98
C SER A 123 4.38 9.12 -15.52
N TYR A 124 3.77 8.82 -14.39
CA TYR A 124 2.76 9.64 -13.73
C TYR A 124 3.03 9.68 -12.23
N GLN A 125 2.68 10.81 -11.63
CA GLN A 125 2.79 11.03 -10.20
C GLN A 125 1.46 11.54 -9.66
N VAL A 126 1.11 11.04 -8.49
CA VAL A 126 -0.03 11.46 -7.69
C VAL A 126 0.47 11.73 -6.29
N ASP A 127 0.06 12.86 -5.73
CA ASP A 127 0.39 13.23 -4.35
C ASP A 127 -0.90 13.16 -3.51
N CYS A 128 -0.82 12.46 -2.39
CA CYS A 128 -1.92 12.15 -1.47
C CYS A 128 -1.55 12.58 -0.04
N GLU A 129 -2.53 12.55 0.85
CA GLU A 129 -2.32 12.68 2.29
C GLU A 129 -2.72 11.41 3.02
N LEU A 130 -1.96 11.04 4.05
CA LEU A 130 -2.28 9.94 4.94
C LEU A 130 -3.65 10.16 5.61
N ASN A 131 -4.44 9.09 5.70
CA ASN A 131 -5.83 9.03 6.18
C ASN A 131 -6.89 9.68 5.28
N LYS A 132 -6.50 10.33 4.18
CA LYS A 132 -7.42 10.79 3.12
C LYS A 132 -7.32 9.82 1.93
N GLY A 133 -6.73 10.28 0.83
CA GLY A 133 -6.50 9.47 -0.36
C GLY A 133 -5.47 8.36 -0.22
N PHE A 134 -4.76 8.26 0.91
CA PHE A 134 -3.85 7.15 1.20
C PHE A 134 -4.03 6.61 2.61
N LYS A 135 -4.14 5.29 2.76
CA LYS A 135 -4.32 4.60 4.04
C LYS A 135 -3.38 3.40 4.14
N ALA A 136 -2.95 3.07 5.34
CA ALA A 136 -2.14 1.91 5.65
C ALA A 136 -2.83 1.03 6.71
N PHE A 137 -2.67 -0.29 6.60
CA PHE A 137 -3.25 -1.28 7.52
C PHE A 137 -2.24 -2.39 7.80
N ASP A 138 -2.22 -2.99 8.98
CA ASP A 138 -1.32 -4.13 9.33
C ASP A 138 -2.01 -5.38 9.88
#